data_AF-A0A434GK57-F1
#
_entry.id   AF-A0A434GK57-F1
#
_cell.length_a   1.000
_cell.length_b   1.000
_cell.length_c   1.000
_cell.angle_alpha   90.00
_cell.angle_beta   90.00
_cell.angle_gamma   90.00
#
_symmetry.space_group_name_H-M   'P 1'
#
loop_
_entity.id
_entity.type
_entity.pdbx_description
1 polymer ?
#
loop_
_entity_poly.entity_id
_entity_poly.type
_entity_poly.pdbx_seq_one_letter_code
_entity_poly.pdbx_strand_id
1 'polypeptide(L)'
;VLDRKTPLTGHANGMAFYAYDAGGRLLLKRIYYSIGGGFVVSEEELQRMKAKGSVTTEGKKVPYPFKNALEMLAMAGKSGLSIADMKRVNEETQMTREELDAGLDGIWSAMKGCIDRGLSQDGIMPGGLKVRRRARMLHDKLQEQWQQNKPNPLLANDWLSIYAMAVNEENAAGGRVVTAPTNGAAGTLPAVLRYWLHFHPEADQPSIRDFLLTAAAVGGIIKTNASISGAEVGCQGEVGSASA
;
A
#
# COMPACT_ATOMS: atom_id res chain seq x y z
N VAL A 1 -9.29 18.83 -19.99
CA VAL A 1 -10.35 18.20 -20.80
C VAL A 1 -10.50 16.75 -20.33
N LEU A 2 -11.70 16.31 -19.97
CA LEU A 2 -11.97 14.89 -19.71
C LEU A 2 -12.48 14.25 -21.01
N ASP A 3 -11.56 13.67 -21.78
CA ASP A 3 -11.88 12.96 -23.02
C ASP A 3 -12.23 11.50 -22.71
N ARG A 4 -13.48 11.11 -22.96
CA ARG A 4 -13.97 9.74 -22.77
C ARG A 4 -14.08 8.94 -24.07
N LYS A 5 -13.77 9.57 -25.21
CA LYS A 5 -13.97 8.99 -26.54
C LYS A 5 -12.65 8.57 -27.18
N THR A 6 -11.56 9.28 -26.89
CA THR A 6 -10.25 9.03 -27.50
C THR A 6 -9.31 8.37 -26.49
N PRO A 7 -9.23 7.03 -26.45
CA PRO A 7 -8.27 6.36 -25.58
C PRO A 7 -6.84 6.59 -26.07
N LEU A 8 -5.92 6.79 -25.13
CA LEU A 8 -4.49 6.72 -25.41
C LEU A 8 -4.08 5.24 -25.52
N THR A 9 -3.18 4.93 -26.45
CA THR A 9 -2.85 3.54 -26.82
C THR A 9 -1.91 2.84 -25.84
N GLY A 10 -1.23 3.58 -24.97
CA GLY A 10 -0.24 3.02 -24.05
C GLY A 10 -0.84 2.23 -22.89
N HIS A 11 -1.78 2.85 -22.16
CA HIS A 11 -2.45 2.31 -20.97
C HIS A 11 -3.78 3.07 -20.76
N ALA A 12 -4.77 2.43 -20.11
CA ALA A 12 -6.11 3.02 -19.92
C ALA A 12 -6.11 4.33 -19.13
N ASN A 13 -5.21 4.45 -18.15
CA ASN A 13 -5.03 5.65 -17.32
C ASN A 13 -3.93 6.55 -17.91
N GLY A 14 -4.25 7.26 -19.00
CA GLY A 14 -3.33 8.18 -19.67
C GLY A 14 -3.75 9.64 -19.57
N MET A 15 -2.77 10.54 -19.51
CA MET A 15 -2.98 11.99 -19.55
C MET A 15 -1.96 12.66 -20.47
N ALA A 16 -2.41 13.65 -21.24
CA ALA A 16 -1.56 14.45 -22.11
C ALA A 16 -1.48 15.89 -21.59
N PHE A 17 -0.26 16.39 -21.41
CA PHE A 17 0.03 17.79 -21.11
C PHE A 17 0.43 18.51 -22.39
N TYR A 18 -0.11 19.71 -22.56
CA TYR A 18 0.17 20.59 -23.69
C TYR A 18 0.63 21.94 -23.13
N ALA A 19 1.76 22.45 -23.63
CA ALA A 19 2.25 23.80 -23.32
C ALA A 19 2.24 24.65 -24.58
N TYR A 20 1.70 25.86 -24.49
CA TYR A 20 1.56 26.80 -25.60
C TYR A 20 2.30 28.10 -25.28
N ASP A 21 2.76 28.81 -26.31
CA ASP A 21 3.25 30.18 -26.15
C ASP A 21 2.10 31.20 -26.05
N ALA A 22 2.44 32.48 -25.86
CA ALA A 22 1.47 33.57 -25.79
C ALA A 22 0.66 33.76 -27.08
N GLY A 23 1.17 33.28 -28.22
CA GLY A 23 0.49 33.30 -29.52
C GLY A 23 -0.39 32.08 -29.77
N GLY A 24 -0.50 31.16 -28.81
CA GLY A 24 -1.26 29.92 -28.96
C GLY A 24 -0.56 28.84 -29.78
N ARG A 25 0.72 29.00 -30.12
CA ARG A 25 1.50 27.95 -30.78
C ARG A 25 1.87 26.88 -29.77
N LEU A 26 1.64 25.62 -30.12
CA LEU A 26 2.04 24.48 -29.29
C LEU A 26 3.57 24.38 -29.23
N LEU A 27 4.12 24.43 -28.02
CA LEU A 27 5.55 24.29 -27.75
C LEU A 27 5.93 22.86 -27.35
N LEU A 28 5.09 22.21 -26.54
CA LEU A 28 5.38 20.89 -25.99
C LEU A 28 4.11 20.08 -25.83
N LYS A 29 4.18 18.80 -26.19
CA LYS A 29 3.20 17.77 -25.84
C LYS A 29 3.93 16.64 -25.13
N ARG A 30 3.45 16.25 -23.95
CA ARG A 30 3.97 15.09 -23.21
C ARG A 30 2.81 14.22 -22.74
N ILE A 31 2.95 12.92 -22.92
CA ILE A 31 1.96 11.93 -22.50
C ILE A 31 2.55 11.11 -21.36
N TYR A 32 1.76 10.94 -20.30
CA TYR A 32 2.10 10.14 -19.14
C TYR A 32 1.00 9.12 -18.87
N TYR A 33 1.41 7.95 -18.38
CA TYR A 33 0.54 6.85 -18.03
C TYR A 33 0.72 6.52 -16.55
N SER A 34 -0.38 6.42 -15.81
CA SER A 34 -0.38 5.88 -14.45
C SER A 34 -0.58 4.38 -14.51
N ILE A 35 0.44 3.61 -14.12
CA ILE A 35 0.52 2.15 -14.29
C ILE A 35 0.22 1.37 -13.01
N GLY A 36 -0.40 2.02 -12.01
CA GLY A 36 -0.76 1.42 -10.73
C GLY A 36 0.24 1.70 -9.61
N GLY A 37 -0.21 1.59 -8.35
CA GLY A 37 0.62 1.81 -7.15
C GLY A 37 1.23 3.21 -7.01
N GLY A 38 0.70 4.21 -7.74
CA GLY A 38 1.24 5.58 -7.77
C GLY A 38 2.40 5.80 -8.75
N PHE A 39 2.82 4.76 -9.50
CA PHE A 39 3.87 4.89 -10.51
C PHE A 39 3.34 5.55 -11.79
N VAL A 40 4.14 6.45 -12.34
CA VAL A 40 3.86 7.18 -13.59
C VAL A 40 5.05 7.04 -14.52
N VAL A 41 4.78 6.71 -15.78
CA VAL A 41 5.80 6.59 -16.84
C VAL A 41 5.41 7.45 -18.03
N SER A 42 6.40 8.01 -18.71
CA SER A 42 6.18 8.70 -19.98
C SER A 42 5.84 7.71 -21.10
N GLU A 43 5.25 8.20 -22.19
CA GLU A 43 5.02 7.37 -23.38
C GLU A 43 6.32 6.78 -23.94
N GLU A 44 7.40 7.56 -23.96
CA GLU A 44 8.71 7.10 -24.43
C GLU A 44 9.35 6.07 -23.50
N GLU A 45 9.12 6.16 -22.19
CA GLU A 45 9.55 5.15 -21.22
C GLU A 45 8.75 3.86 -21.38
N LEU A 46 7.44 3.96 -21.53
CA LEU A 46 6.57 2.80 -21.74
C LEU A 46 6.93 2.05 -23.03
N GLN A 47 7.21 2.76 -24.11
CA GLN A 47 7.69 2.16 -25.36
C GLN A 47 9.04 1.46 -25.18
N ARG A 48 9.98 2.08 -24.44
CA ARG A 48 11.28 1.45 -24.12
C ARG A 48 11.12 0.18 -23.28
N MET A 49 10.20 0.16 -22.32
CA MET A 49 9.88 -1.03 -21.51
C MET A 49 9.29 -2.15 -22.37
N LYS A 50 8.40 -1.83 -23.32
CA LYS A 50 7.83 -2.82 -24.26
C LYS A 50 8.90 -3.37 -25.22
N ALA A 51 9.80 -2.52 -25.71
CA ALA A 51 10.83 -2.90 -26.67
C ALA A 51 11.95 -3.76 -26.07
N LYS A 52 12.27 -3.60 -24.78
CA LYS A 52 13.28 -4.41 -24.09
C LYS A 52 12.76 -5.78 -23.62
N GLY A 53 11.48 -6.10 -23.85
CA GLY A 53 10.77 -7.12 -23.07
C GLY A 53 10.59 -6.63 -21.63
N SER A 54 9.59 -7.15 -20.92
CA SER A 54 9.32 -6.80 -19.51
C SER A 54 10.63 -6.56 -18.78
N VAL A 55 10.84 -5.31 -18.35
CA VAL A 55 11.96 -4.98 -17.47
C VAL A 55 11.65 -5.74 -16.19
N THR A 56 12.09 -7.00 -16.14
CA THR A 56 12.64 -7.54 -14.91
C THR A 56 13.57 -6.43 -14.48
N THR A 57 13.27 -5.80 -13.35
CA THR A 57 14.30 -5.05 -12.66
C THR A 57 15.48 -6.01 -12.62
N GLU A 58 16.51 -5.78 -13.44
CA GLU A 58 17.85 -6.27 -13.16
C GLU A 58 18.17 -5.59 -11.83
N GLY A 59 17.68 -6.23 -10.77
CA GLY A 59 17.76 -5.71 -9.43
C GLY A 59 19.23 -5.49 -9.18
N LYS A 60 19.56 -4.34 -8.59
CA LYS A 60 20.87 -4.18 -7.96
C LYS A 60 21.17 -5.48 -7.21
N LYS A 61 22.37 -6.04 -7.39
CA LYS A 61 22.74 -7.34 -6.81
C LYS A 61 22.57 -7.23 -5.29
N VAL A 62 21.48 -7.78 -4.77
CA VAL A 62 21.23 -7.90 -3.33
C VAL A 62 21.66 -9.28 -2.85
N PRO A 63 22.04 -9.42 -1.56
CA PRO A 63 22.47 -10.71 -1.00
C PRO A 63 21.44 -11.83 -1.12
N TYR A 64 20.14 -11.52 -0.98
CA TYR A 64 19.05 -12.50 -0.98
C TYR A 64 17.99 -12.17 -2.05
N PRO A 65 18.25 -12.44 -3.35
CA PRO A 65 17.35 -12.05 -4.43
C PRO A 65 16.26 -13.11 -4.68
N PHE A 66 15.45 -13.44 -3.66
CA PHE A 66 14.38 -14.43 -3.80
C PHE A 66 13.25 -13.91 -4.72
N LYS A 67 12.84 -14.73 -5.70
CA LYS A 67 11.79 -14.39 -6.66
C LYS A 67 10.44 -15.00 -6.33
N ASN A 68 10.43 -16.07 -5.54
CA ASN A 68 9.23 -16.80 -5.15
C ASN A 68 9.38 -17.33 -3.71
N ALA A 69 8.27 -17.80 -3.14
CA ALA A 69 8.24 -18.27 -1.76
C ALA A 69 9.16 -19.48 -1.51
N LEU A 70 9.31 -20.37 -2.50
CA LEU A 70 10.18 -21.54 -2.39
C LEU A 70 11.65 -21.12 -2.26
N GLU A 71 12.11 -20.21 -3.11
CA GLU A 71 13.46 -19.63 -3.04
C GLU A 71 13.68 -18.87 -1.73
N MET A 72 12.69 -18.08 -1.29
CA MET A 72 12.76 -17.33 -0.03
C MET A 72 12.96 -18.27 1.16
N LEU A 73 12.17 -19.34 1.28
CA LEU A 73 12.30 -20.32 2.35
C LEU A 73 13.62 -21.10 2.28
N ALA A 74 14.08 -21.45 1.07
CA ALA A 74 15.37 -22.11 0.89
C ALA A 74 16.55 -21.21 1.30
N MET A 75 16.50 -19.92 0.97
CA MET A 75 17.51 -18.93 1.39
C MET A 75 17.48 -18.71 2.91
N ALA A 76 16.30 -18.66 3.53
CA ALA A 76 16.15 -18.58 4.99
C ALA A 76 16.80 -19.79 5.67
N GLY A 77 16.47 -21.00 5.21
CA GLY A 77 17.05 -22.23 5.76
C GLY A 77 18.58 -22.33 5.60
N LYS A 78 19.13 -21.84 4.47
CA LYS A 78 20.57 -21.85 4.23
C LYS A 78 21.33 -20.79 5.04
N SER A 79 20.73 -19.62 5.25
CA SER A 79 21.38 -18.50 5.95
C SER A 79 21.18 -18.52 7.47
N GLY A 80 20.13 -19.20 7.95
CA GLY A 80 19.72 -19.15 9.36
C GLY A 80 19.03 -17.84 9.75
N LEU A 81 18.73 -16.97 8.77
CA LEU A 81 18.07 -15.68 8.99
C LEU A 81 16.55 -15.79 8.82
N SER A 82 15.82 -14.94 9.54
CA SER A 82 14.38 -14.77 9.30
C SER A 82 14.10 -14.08 7.96
N ILE A 83 12.84 -14.09 7.51
CA ILE A 83 12.42 -13.34 6.31
C ILE A 83 12.67 -11.84 6.49
N ALA A 84 12.35 -11.30 7.66
CA ALA A 84 12.59 -9.90 8.01
C ALA A 84 14.08 -9.55 7.95
N ASP A 85 14.95 -10.39 8.52
CA ASP A 85 16.40 -10.18 8.52
C ASP A 85 16.98 -10.24 7.10
N MET A 86 16.59 -11.22 6.28
CA MET A 86 17.03 -11.29 4.89
C MET A 86 16.58 -10.04 4.11
N LYS A 87 15.34 -9.59 4.33
CA LYS A 87 14.81 -8.39 3.68
C LYS A 87 15.55 -7.13 4.15
N ARG A 88 15.85 -7.02 5.44
CA ARG A 88 16.67 -5.95 6.02
C ARG A 88 18.05 -5.91 5.38
N VAL A 89 18.75 -7.03 5.31
CA VAL A 89 20.09 -7.11 4.67
C VAL A 89 20.03 -6.64 3.21
N ASN A 90 18.95 -6.94 2.49
CA ASN A 90 18.77 -6.45 1.13
C ASN A 90 18.56 -4.92 1.07
N GLU A 91 17.71 -4.35 1.94
CA GLU A 91 17.46 -2.90 1.98
C GLU A 91 18.69 -2.11 2.44
N GLU A 92 19.45 -2.66 3.39
CA GLU A 92 20.71 -2.07 3.91
C GLU A 92 21.83 -1.99 2.84
N THR A 93 21.65 -2.59 1.66
CA THR A 93 22.53 -2.34 0.51
C THR A 93 22.33 -0.99 -0.16
N GLN A 94 21.19 -0.33 0.11
CA GLN A 94 20.79 0.94 -0.52
C GLN A 94 20.72 2.12 0.45
N MET A 95 20.58 1.83 1.75
CA MET A 95 20.45 2.83 2.81
C MET A 95 21.08 2.29 4.10
N THR A 96 21.34 3.18 5.06
CA THR A 96 21.84 2.77 6.37
C THR A 96 20.74 2.12 7.22
N ARG A 97 21.14 1.39 8.27
CA ARG A 97 20.20 0.77 9.21
C ARG A 97 19.33 1.80 9.92
N GLU A 98 19.92 2.94 10.29
CA GLU A 98 19.24 4.04 10.97
C GLU A 98 18.20 4.69 10.06
N GLU A 99 18.53 4.91 8.78
CA GLU A 99 17.60 5.43 7.79
C GLU A 99 16.45 4.45 7.52
N LEU A 100 16.74 3.16 7.43
CA LEU A 100 15.73 2.11 7.24
C LEU A 100 14.77 2.08 8.44
N ASP A 101 15.31 2.02 9.66
CA ASP A 101 14.50 2.00 10.87
C ASP A 101 13.64 3.26 11.02
N ALA A 102 14.20 4.45 10.76
CA ALA A 102 13.46 5.70 10.78
C ALA A 102 12.36 5.74 9.69
N GLY A 103 12.63 5.19 8.51
CA GLY A 103 11.67 5.07 7.43
C GLY A 103 10.49 4.16 7.78
N LEU A 104 10.77 2.98 8.35
CA LEU A 104 9.75 2.03 8.81
C LEU A 104 8.90 2.64 9.93
N ASP A 105 9.54 3.31 10.89
CA ASP A 105 8.84 4.01 11.98
C ASP A 105 7.95 5.15 11.44
N GLY A 106 8.43 5.88 10.43
CA GLY A 106 7.68 6.93 9.74
C GLY A 106 6.44 6.39 9.01
N ILE A 107 6.57 5.24 8.33
CA ILE A 107 5.46 4.53 7.68
C ILE A 107 4.41 4.14 8.71
N TRP A 108 4.83 3.51 9.80
CA TRP A 108 3.91 3.10 10.86
C TRP A 108 3.22 4.31 11.51
N SER A 109 3.96 5.37 11.83
CA SER A 109 3.40 6.60 12.39
C SER A 109 2.34 7.22 11.47
N ALA A 110 2.58 7.23 10.15
CA ALA A 110 1.60 7.71 9.18
C ALA A 110 0.35 6.83 9.09
N MET A 111 0.53 5.50 9.11
CA MET A 111 -0.57 4.52 9.16
C MET A 111 -1.41 4.67 10.43
N LYS A 112 -0.76 4.70 11.60
CA LYS A 112 -1.41 4.91 12.90
C LYS A 112 -2.18 6.23 12.93
N GLY A 113 -1.57 7.32 12.47
CA GLY A 113 -2.23 8.62 12.39
C GLY A 113 -3.42 8.61 11.43
N CYS A 114 -3.41 7.79 10.37
CA CYS A 114 -4.56 7.59 9.49
C CYS A 114 -5.72 6.91 10.23
N ILE A 115 -5.44 5.82 10.96
CA ILE A 115 -6.45 5.15 11.79
C ILE A 115 -7.05 6.14 12.79
N ASP A 116 -6.20 6.84 13.56
CA ASP A 116 -6.66 7.73 14.64
C ASP A 116 -7.52 8.90 14.09
N ARG A 117 -7.21 9.42 12.89
CA ARG A 117 -8.10 10.37 12.19
C ARG A 117 -9.41 9.71 11.78
N GLY A 118 -9.39 8.55 11.13
CA GLY A 118 -10.62 7.86 10.72
C GLY A 118 -11.55 7.51 11.90
N LEU A 119 -10.99 7.24 13.07
CA LEU A 119 -11.74 6.98 14.30
C LEU A 119 -12.27 8.24 15.00
N SER A 120 -11.81 9.44 14.64
CA SER A 120 -12.26 10.70 15.26
C SER A 120 -13.21 11.51 14.38
N GLN A 121 -13.26 11.22 13.07
CA GLN A 121 -14.09 11.94 12.11
C GLN A 121 -15.50 11.37 12.02
N ASP A 122 -16.47 12.27 11.81
CA ASP A 122 -17.87 11.97 11.52
C ASP A 122 -18.31 12.60 10.20
N GLY A 123 -19.52 12.28 9.76
CA GLY A 123 -20.18 12.96 8.64
C GLY A 123 -20.38 12.06 7.43
N ILE A 124 -20.61 12.71 6.28
CA ILE A 124 -20.91 12.06 4.99
C ILE A 124 -19.68 12.19 4.08
N MET A 125 -19.24 11.08 3.50
CA MET A 125 -18.12 11.06 2.57
C MET A 125 -18.44 11.80 1.27
N PRO A 126 -17.45 12.48 0.65
CA PRO A 126 -17.62 13.12 -0.65
C PRO A 126 -17.88 12.08 -1.75
N GLY A 127 -18.30 12.53 -2.95
CA GLY A 127 -18.51 11.64 -4.12
C GLY A 127 -19.96 11.30 -4.45
N GLY A 128 -20.94 12.00 -3.87
CA GLY A 128 -22.35 11.97 -4.31
C GLY A 128 -23.17 10.74 -3.89
N LEU A 129 -22.54 9.68 -3.41
CA LEU A 129 -23.20 8.44 -2.94
C LEU A 129 -23.83 8.56 -1.53
N LYS A 130 -23.67 9.71 -0.86
CA LYS A 130 -24.20 10.00 0.49
C LYS A 130 -23.85 8.94 1.56
N VAL A 131 -22.67 8.31 1.44
CA VAL A 131 -22.23 7.29 2.37
C VAL A 131 -21.76 7.94 3.67
N ARG A 132 -22.32 7.51 4.81
CA ARG A 132 -21.95 8.00 6.13
C ARG A 132 -20.68 7.31 6.64
N ARG A 133 -19.79 8.05 7.30
CA ARG A 133 -18.70 7.49 8.10
C ARG A 133 -19.26 6.66 9.27
N ARG A 134 -18.69 5.49 9.51
CA ARG A 134 -19.15 4.53 10.52
C ARG A 134 -18.06 4.14 11.50
N ALA A 135 -16.78 4.33 11.15
CA ALA A 135 -15.66 3.84 11.96
C ALA A 135 -15.71 4.35 13.41
N ARG A 136 -15.87 5.67 13.61
CA ARG A 136 -15.98 6.28 14.94
C ARG A 136 -17.13 5.70 15.78
N MET A 137 -18.35 5.74 15.24
CA MET A 137 -19.54 5.28 15.96
C MET A 137 -19.42 3.79 16.37
N LEU A 138 -18.88 2.95 15.48
CA LEU A 138 -18.66 1.53 15.77
C LEU A 138 -17.55 1.33 16.80
N HIS A 139 -16.46 2.10 16.72
CA HIS A 139 -15.38 2.10 17.68
C HIS A 139 -15.85 2.46 19.09
N ASP A 140 -16.56 3.57 19.24
CA ASP A 140 -17.03 4.04 20.55
C ASP A 140 -17.96 3.01 21.20
N LYS A 141 -18.86 2.41 20.41
CA LYS A 141 -19.74 1.33 20.86
C LYS A 141 -18.96 0.08 21.26
N LEU A 142 -17.94 -0.32 20.50
CA LEU A 142 -17.14 -1.51 20.79
C LEU A 142 -16.28 -1.30 22.04
N GLN A 143 -15.69 -0.11 22.18
CA GLN A 143 -14.92 0.29 23.35
C GLN A 143 -15.77 0.27 24.63
N GLU A 144 -17.01 0.77 24.56
CA GLU A 144 -17.97 0.71 25.67
C GLU A 144 -18.30 -0.74 26.05
N GLN A 145 -18.59 -1.59 25.07
CA GLN A 145 -18.86 -3.01 25.30
C GLN A 145 -17.68 -3.75 25.93
N TRP A 146 -16.47 -3.44 25.46
CA TRP A 146 -15.22 -3.98 26.00
C TRP A 146 -15.03 -3.59 27.47
N GLN A 147 -15.22 -2.30 27.80
CA GLN A 147 -15.13 -1.81 29.19
C GLN A 147 -16.18 -2.45 30.11
N GLN A 148 -17.33 -2.81 29.58
CA GLN A 148 -18.40 -3.51 30.31
C GLN A 148 -18.20 -5.03 30.40
N ASN A 149 -17.08 -5.57 29.89
CA ASN A 149 -16.81 -7.01 29.79
C ASN A 149 -17.97 -7.81 29.16
N LYS A 150 -18.67 -7.21 28.19
CA LYS A 150 -19.77 -7.89 27.50
C LYS A 150 -19.21 -9.01 26.62
N PRO A 151 -19.71 -10.26 26.73
CA PRO A 151 -19.30 -11.34 25.85
C PRO A 151 -19.60 -10.97 24.39
N ASN A 152 -18.57 -10.89 23.56
CA ASN A 152 -18.69 -10.72 22.12
C ASN A 152 -17.82 -11.79 21.42
N PRO A 153 -18.41 -12.81 20.80
CA PRO A 153 -17.63 -13.86 20.12
C PRO A 153 -16.93 -13.37 18.84
N LEU A 154 -17.29 -12.19 18.32
CA LEU A 154 -16.74 -11.60 17.09
C LEU A 154 -15.79 -10.43 17.35
N LEU A 155 -15.43 -10.20 18.61
CA LEU A 155 -14.68 -9.04 19.08
C LEU A 155 -13.39 -8.78 18.29
N ALA A 156 -12.66 -9.84 17.97
CA ALA A 156 -11.44 -9.73 17.18
C ALA A 156 -11.69 -9.19 15.76
N ASN A 157 -12.71 -9.72 15.09
CA ASN A 157 -13.09 -9.31 13.74
C ASN A 157 -13.68 -7.88 13.72
N ASP A 158 -14.42 -7.50 14.76
CA ASP A 158 -14.99 -6.17 14.89
C ASP A 158 -13.88 -5.10 14.99
N TRP A 159 -12.88 -5.33 15.85
CA TRP A 159 -11.73 -4.43 15.98
C TRP A 159 -10.96 -4.28 14.66
N LEU A 160 -10.65 -5.40 14.01
CA LEU A 160 -9.95 -5.40 12.73
C LEU A 160 -10.74 -4.62 11.66
N SER A 161 -12.04 -4.89 11.56
CA SER A 161 -12.93 -4.24 10.59
C SER A 161 -13.02 -2.73 10.83
N ILE A 162 -13.12 -2.31 12.09
CA ILE A 162 -13.18 -0.89 12.47
C ILE A 162 -11.90 -0.16 12.06
N TYR A 163 -10.73 -0.72 12.33
CA TYR A 163 -9.46 -0.11 11.93
C TYR A 163 -9.32 -0.01 10.40
N ALA A 164 -9.71 -1.06 9.66
CA ALA A 164 -9.68 -1.04 8.20
C ALA A 164 -10.67 -0.01 7.62
N MET A 165 -11.87 0.07 8.20
CA MET A 165 -12.87 1.07 7.83
C MET A 165 -12.38 2.49 8.09
N ALA A 166 -11.74 2.75 9.23
CA ALA A 166 -11.19 4.06 9.55
C ALA A 166 -10.24 4.56 8.46
N VAL A 167 -9.32 3.70 8.02
CA VAL A 167 -8.36 4.03 6.95
C VAL A 167 -9.05 4.22 5.60
N ASN A 168 -9.99 3.34 5.25
CA ASN A 168 -10.68 3.42 3.96
C ASN A 168 -11.63 4.63 3.88
N GLU A 169 -12.24 5.03 4.99
CA GLU A 169 -13.04 6.26 5.09
C GLU A 169 -12.16 7.51 4.97
N GLU A 170 -10.96 7.52 5.57
CA GLU A 170 -9.97 8.59 5.36
C GLU A 170 -9.49 8.66 3.92
N ASN A 171 -9.21 7.52 3.30
CA ASN A 171 -8.84 7.45 1.88
C ASN A 171 -9.93 8.07 0.99
N ALA A 172 -11.19 7.65 1.19
CA ALA A 172 -12.33 8.13 0.41
C ALA A 172 -12.60 9.63 0.61
N ALA A 173 -12.23 10.18 1.76
CA ALA A 173 -12.33 11.61 2.04
C ALA A 173 -11.13 12.44 1.54
N GLY A 174 -10.13 11.83 0.89
CA GLY A 174 -8.93 12.51 0.42
C GLY A 174 -7.91 12.83 1.52
N GLY A 175 -7.99 12.13 2.66
CA GLY A 175 -7.02 12.22 3.73
C GLY A 175 -5.66 11.63 3.34
N ARG A 176 -4.64 11.90 4.16
CA ARG A 176 -3.32 11.28 3.98
C ARG A 176 -3.41 9.78 4.30
N VAL A 177 -3.04 8.95 3.34
CA VAL A 177 -3.00 7.48 3.45
C VAL A 177 -1.63 6.95 3.04
N VAL A 178 -1.30 5.73 3.51
CA VAL A 178 -0.09 5.01 3.10
C VAL A 178 -0.53 3.84 2.21
N THR A 179 0.08 3.73 1.03
CA THR A 179 -0.20 2.63 0.09
C THR A 179 0.20 1.29 0.70
N ALA A 180 -0.68 0.29 0.63
CA ALA A 180 -0.38 -1.08 1.06
C ALA A 180 -1.16 -2.12 0.23
N PRO A 181 -0.79 -2.42 -1.02
CA PRO A 181 0.19 -1.72 -1.87
C PRO A 181 -0.42 -0.58 -2.71
N THR A 182 -1.73 -0.37 -2.63
CA THR A 182 -2.44 0.74 -3.28
C THR A 182 -3.23 1.54 -2.22
N ASN A 183 -3.77 2.70 -2.61
CA ASN A 183 -4.68 3.44 -1.74
C ASN A 183 -5.99 2.66 -1.47
N GLY A 184 -6.48 1.89 -2.45
CA GLY A 184 -7.72 1.12 -2.31
C GLY A 184 -7.61 -0.02 -1.29
N ALA A 185 -6.42 -0.59 -1.12
CA ALA A 185 -6.12 -1.65 -0.15
C ALA A 185 -5.45 -1.14 1.14
N ALA A 186 -5.30 0.17 1.31
CA ALA A 186 -4.50 0.80 2.37
C ALA A 186 -4.93 0.42 3.79
N GLY A 187 -6.18 0.02 4.01
CA GLY A 187 -6.70 -0.32 5.33
C GLY A 187 -6.27 -1.69 5.88
N THR A 188 -5.90 -2.64 5.03
CA THR A 188 -5.70 -4.05 5.45
C THR A 188 -4.51 -4.22 6.39
N LEU A 189 -3.32 -3.84 5.92
CA LEU A 189 -2.06 -3.99 6.65
C LEU A 189 -2.03 -3.22 7.98
N PRO A 190 -2.40 -1.91 8.05
CA PRO A 190 -2.38 -1.18 9.31
C PRO A 190 -3.47 -1.62 10.30
N ALA A 191 -4.59 -2.18 9.82
CA ALA A 191 -5.61 -2.74 10.70
C ALA A 191 -5.09 -3.97 11.46
N VAL A 192 -4.40 -4.88 10.77
CA VAL A 192 -3.78 -6.07 11.40
C VAL A 192 -2.71 -5.65 12.40
N LEU A 193 -1.84 -4.72 12.03
CA LEU A 193 -0.78 -4.21 12.90
C LEU A 193 -1.36 -3.52 14.15
N ARG A 194 -2.38 -2.66 13.99
CA ARG A 194 -3.05 -2.00 15.13
C ARG A 194 -3.79 -2.99 16.03
N TYR A 195 -4.43 -4.01 15.44
CA TYR A 195 -5.08 -5.08 16.18
C TYR A 195 -4.07 -5.84 17.04
N TRP A 196 -2.97 -6.29 16.44
CA TRP A 196 -1.94 -7.03 17.15
C TRP A 196 -1.38 -6.21 18.32
N LEU A 197 -1.02 -4.94 18.11
CA LEU A 197 -0.55 -4.02 19.16
C LEU A 197 -1.59 -3.74 20.27
N HIS A 198 -2.88 -3.84 19.98
CA HIS A 198 -3.92 -3.62 20.99
C HIS A 198 -4.01 -4.81 21.97
N PHE A 199 -3.83 -6.04 21.47
CA PHE A 199 -4.09 -7.27 22.24
C PHE A 199 -2.84 -8.01 22.72
N HIS A 200 -1.65 -7.63 22.23
CA HIS A 200 -0.39 -8.30 22.52
C HIS A 200 0.56 -7.30 23.21
N PRO A 201 0.59 -7.25 24.55
CA PRO A 201 1.39 -6.28 25.30
C PRO A 201 2.91 -6.46 25.13
N GLU A 202 3.35 -7.61 24.64
CA GLU A 202 4.73 -7.92 24.32
C GLU A 202 5.23 -7.29 23.01
N ALA A 203 4.31 -6.77 22.18
CA ALA A 203 4.67 -6.19 20.89
C ALA A 203 5.46 -4.89 21.08
N ASP A 204 6.66 -4.84 20.50
CA ASP A 204 7.61 -3.73 20.63
C ASP A 204 7.97 -3.10 19.28
N GLN A 205 8.76 -2.02 19.32
CA GLN A 205 9.15 -1.28 18.12
C GLN A 205 9.95 -2.13 17.11
N PRO A 206 10.95 -2.94 17.52
CA PRO A 206 11.59 -3.91 16.63
C PRO A 206 10.60 -4.84 15.93
N SER A 207 9.63 -5.40 16.65
CA SER A 207 8.67 -6.35 16.08
C SER A 207 7.72 -5.68 15.05
N ILE A 208 7.41 -4.39 15.21
CA ILE A 208 6.70 -3.60 14.18
C ILE A 208 7.53 -3.50 12.89
N ARG A 209 8.85 -3.27 13.01
CA ARG A 209 9.75 -3.18 11.86
C ARG A 209 9.84 -4.53 11.14
N ASP A 210 9.93 -5.62 11.89
CA ASP A 210 9.96 -6.98 11.34
C ASP A 210 8.65 -7.34 10.63
N PHE A 211 7.50 -6.92 11.17
CA PHE A 211 6.21 -7.06 10.51
C PHE A 211 6.21 -6.37 9.14
N LEU A 212 6.64 -5.11 9.09
CA LEU A 212 6.68 -4.32 7.85
C LEU A 212 7.67 -4.89 6.82
N LEU A 213 8.84 -5.34 7.27
CA LEU A 213 9.85 -5.98 6.41
C LEU A 213 9.35 -7.31 5.84
N THR A 214 8.70 -8.12 6.67
CA THR A 214 8.11 -9.40 6.24
C THR A 214 7.01 -9.16 5.20
N ALA A 215 6.11 -8.21 5.46
CA ALA A 215 5.08 -7.82 4.49
C ALA A 215 5.69 -7.29 3.18
N ALA A 216 6.78 -6.51 3.25
CA ALA A 216 7.49 -6.03 2.07
C ALA A 216 8.15 -7.16 1.27
N ALA A 217 8.63 -8.23 1.92
CA ALA A 217 9.19 -9.40 1.24
C ALA A 217 8.10 -10.16 0.45
N VAL A 218 6.95 -10.43 1.08
CA VAL A 218 5.81 -11.10 0.44
C VAL A 218 5.24 -10.23 -0.70
N GLY A 219 5.00 -8.94 -0.43
CA GLY A 219 4.55 -7.99 -1.44
C GLY A 219 5.53 -7.86 -2.61
N GLY A 220 6.84 -7.98 -2.36
CA GLY A 220 7.87 -8.00 -3.40
C GLY A 220 7.77 -9.22 -4.31
N ILE A 221 7.52 -10.41 -3.75
CA ILE A 221 7.27 -11.64 -4.52
C ILE A 221 6.02 -11.47 -5.40
N ILE A 222 4.93 -10.96 -4.83
CA ILE A 222 3.68 -10.74 -5.57
C ILE A 222 3.90 -9.76 -6.71
N LYS A 223 4.58 -8.62 -6.45
CA LYS A 223 4.92 -7.62 -7.47
C LYS A 223 5.76 -8.17 -8.61
N THR A 224 6.71 -9.06 -8.28
CA THR A 224 7.65 -9.61 -9.27
C THR A 224 6.96 -10.58 -10.22
N ASN A 225 5.97 -11.32 -9.72
CA ASN A 225 5.31 -12.39 -10.48
C ASN A 225 3.92 -12.00 -11.03
N ALA A 226 3.33 -10.91 -10.54
CA ALA A 226 2.02 -10.44 -10.94
C ALA A 226 1.95 -8.91 -10.94
N SER A 227 1.06 -8.35 -11.77
CA SER A 227 0.75 -6.93 -11.68
C SER A 227 0.04 -6.61 -10.37
N ILE A 228 0.36 -5.46 -9.78
CA ILE A 228 -0.34 -4.87 -8.62
C ILE A 228 -1.39 -3.85 -9.07
N SER A 229 -1.49 -3.60 -10.38
CA SER A 229 -2.50 -2.70 -10.92
C SER A 229 -3.87 -3.38 -10.84
N GLY A 230 -4.78 -2.85 -10.02
CA GLY A 230 -6.17 -3.29 -10.02
C GLY A 230 -6.85 -3.11 -11.39
N ALA A 231 -6.32 -2.23 -12.24
CA ALA A 231 -6.78 -2.09 -13.63
C ALA A 231 -6.38 -3.28 -14.53
N GLU A 232 -5.36 -4.05 -14.17
CA GLU A 232 -4.85 -5.17 -14.97
C GLU A 232 -5.26 -6.54 -14.41
N VAL A 233 -5.31 -6.68 -13.08
CA VAL A 233 -5.60 -7.97 -12.42
C VAL A 233 -6.80 -7.92 -11.48
N GLY A 234 -7.50 -6.79 -11.37
CA GLY A 234 -8.66 -6.64 -10.49
C GLY A 234 -8.31 -6.55 -9.00
N CYS A 235 -9.35 -6.59 -8.16
CA CYS A 235 -9.24 -6.37 -6.70
C CYS A 235 -8.32 -7.40 -6.00
N GLN A 236 -8.18 -8.60 -6.54
CA GLN A 236 -7.26 -9.63 -6.02
C GLN A 236 -5.79 -9.19 -6.05
N GLY A 237 -5.38 -8.36 -7.02
CA GLY A 237 -4.02 -7.82 -7.09
C GLY A 237 -3.73 -6.72 -6.08
N GLU A 238 -4.77 -6.10 -5.52
CA GLU A 238 -4.64 -5.01 -4.54
C GLU A 238 -4.99 -5.48 -3.13
N VAL A 239 -6.25 -5.84 -2.87
CA VAL A 239 -6.72 -6.25 -1.54
C VAL A 239 -6.21 -7.65 -1.20
N GLY A 240 -6.16 -8.54 -2.19
CA GLY A 240 -5.60 -9.88 -1.99
C GLY A 240 -4.11 -9.85 -1.66
N SER A 241 -3.34 -8.98 -2.33
CA SER A 241 -1.90 -8.81 -2.04
C SER A 241 -1.63 -8.09 -0.72
N ALA A 242 -2.52 -7.20 -0.29
CA ALA A 242 -2.44 -6.57 1.03
C ALA A 242 -2.77 -7.53 2.18
N SER A 243 -3.58 -8.56 1.92
CA SER A 243 -3.98 -9.57 2.89
C SER A 243 -3.01 -10.75 3.00
N ALA A 244 -2.20 -10.99 1.95
CA ALA A 244 -1.21 -12.06 1.88
C ALA A 244 0.10 -11.67 2.58
#